data_AF-A0A1H6VFP7-F1
#
_entry.id   AF-A0A1H6VFP7-F1
#
_cell.length_a   1.000
_cell.length_b   1.000
_cell.length_c   1.000
_cell.angle_alpha   90.00
_cell.angle_beta   90.00
_cell.angle_gamma   90.00
#
_symmetry.space_group_name_H-M   'P 1'
#
loop_
_entity.id
_entity.type
_entity.pdbx_description
1 polymer ?
#
loop_
_entity_poly.entity_id
_entity_poly.type
_entity_poly.pdbx_seq_one_letter_code
_entity_poly.pdbx_strand_id
1 'polypeptide(L)'
;MDRTAAMAATAINPRLAGAEMLGTRTIAGNCAAAPNLQTLSRALFASDAGRSLGATGPVTVFAPSDEAFGRMQPQVVNALLQPANRATLNKLVNYHVVAGTMTLEQLRAKVDQGRGTARLATVEGDTLTVTKEGAAVALTDAQGNKSYVQTPDVQQADGVFHVINGVMVPHLA
;
A
#
# COMPACT_ATOMS: atom_id res chain seq x y z
N MET A 1 -6.71 -33.70 24.04
CA MET A 1 -5.89 -33.30 22.88
C MET A 1 -6.72 -32.28 22.11
N ASP A 2 -6.66 -31.04 22.56
CA ASP A 2 -7.53 -29.96 22.10
C ASP A 2 -6.73 -29.06 21.15
N ARG A 3 -6.92 -29.27 19.85
CA ARG A 3 -6.45 -28.35 18.80
C ARG A 3 -7.59 -28.20 17.81
N THR A 4 -8.56 -27.42 18.22
CA THR A 4 -9.61 -26.80 17.40
C THR A 4 -8.99 -26.25 16.13
N ALA A 5 -9.12 -27.01 15.03
CA ALA A 5 -8.89 -26.51 13.69
C ALA A 5 -10.05 -25.57 13.35
N ALA A 6 -9.94 -24.32 13.78
CA ALA A 6 -10.77 -23.25 13.26
C ALA A 6 -10.37 -23.03 11.80
N MET A 7 -11.13 -23.64 10.89
CA MET A 7 -11.16 -23.24 9.49
C MET A 7 -11.69 -21.81 9.42
N ALA A 8 -10.78 -20.84 9.59
CA ALA A 8 -11.06 -19.45 9.25
C ALA A 8 -11.26 -19.41 7.74
N ALA A 9 -12.51 -19.17 7.34
CA ALA A 9 -12.93 -18.97 5.95
C ALA A 9 -11.90 -18.09 5.24
N THR A 10 -11.19 -18.69 4.29
CA THR A 10 -10.17 -18.02 3.50
C THR A 10 -10.87 -16.97 2.65
N ALA A 11 -10.87 -15.71 3.08
CA ALA A 11 -11.07 -14.61 2.16
C ALA A 11 -10.08 -14.84 1.01
N ILE A 12 -10.60 -15.11 -0.19
CA ILE A 12 -9.79 -15.51 -1.34
C ILE A 12 -9.03 -14.27 -1.79
N ASN A 13 -7.92 -14.00 -1.13
CA ASN A 13 -7.02 -12.96 -1.54
C ASN A 13 -6.23 -13.42 -2.77
N PRO A 14 -5.90 -12.50 -3.68
CA PRO A 14 -5.10 -12.82 -4.84
C PRO A 14 -3.70 -13.27 -4.43
N ARG A 15 -3.12 -14.19 -5.21
CA ARG A 15 -1.71 -14.57 -5.06
C ARG A 15 -0.83 -13.47 -5.66
N LEU A 16 0.18 -13.02 -4.92
CA LEU A 16 1.17 -12.06 -5.41
C LEU A 16 2.47 -12.80 -5.72
N ALA A 17 2.84 -12.87 -7.00
CA ALA A 17 4.03 -13.55 -7.50
C ALA A 17 4.22 -14.98 -6.93
N GLY A 18 3.12 -15.74 -6.82
CA GLY A 18 3.12 -17.12 -6.32
C GLY A 18 2.95 -17.26 -4.80
N ALA A 19 3.03 -16.17 -4.04
CA ALA A 19 2.77 -16.18 -2.60
C ALA A 19 1.28 -15.99 -2.28
N GLU A 20 0.76 -16.82 -1.38
CA GLU A 20 -0.60 -16.69 -0.85
C GLU A 20 -0.68 -15.53 0.14
N MET A 21 -1.48 -14.52 -0.20
CA MET A 21 -1.76 -13.40 0.69
C MET A 21 -2.79 -13.83 1.72
N LEU A 22 -2.37 -14.39 2.85
CA LEU A 22 -3.33 -14.87 3.85
C LEU A 22 -4.00 -13.67 4.53
N GLY A 23 -5.33 -13.57 4.48
CA GLY A 23 -6.06 -12.49 5.16
C GLY A 23 -5.96 -12.53 6.68
N THR A 24 -5.49 -13.65 7.24
CA THR A 24 -5.19 -13.82 8.67
C THR A 24 -3.81 -13.30 9.08
N ARG A 25 -2.94 -12.97 8.12
CA ARG A 25 -1.62 -12.40 8.38
C ARG A 25 -1.65 -10.87 8.30
N THR A 26 -0.71 -10.26 9.00
CA THR A 26 -0.51 -8.81 8.97
C THR A 26 0.06 -8.35 7.63
N ILE A 27 -0.05 -7.05 7.37
CA ILE A 27 0.50 -6.42 6.16
C ILE A 27 1.99 -6.74 6.00
N ALA A 28 2.78 -6.48 7.05
CA ALA A 28 4.20 -6.78 7.08
C ALA A 28 4.51 -8.27 6.87
N GLY A 29 3.71 -9.16 7.46
CA GLY A 29 3.89 -10.61 7.33
C GLY A 29 3.66 -11.14 5.92
N ASN A 30 2.66 -10.62 5.21
CA ASN A 30 2.41 -10.98 3.81
C ASN A 30 3.41 -10.34 2.85
N CYS A 31 3.82 -9.09 3.08
CA CYS A 31 4.88 -8.45 2.28
C CYS A 31 6.20 -9.22 2.36
N ALA A 32 6.56 -9.73 3.54
CA ALA A 32 7.76 -10.56 3.71
C ALA A 32 7.67 -11.90 2.94
N ALA A 33 6.47 -12.45 2.78
CA ALA A 33 6.21 -13.69 2.07
C ALA A 33 6.14 -13.51 0.54
N ALA A 34 5.80 -12.31 0.05
CA ALA A 34 5.67 -12.00 -1.37
C ALA A 34 7.02 -11.66 -2.01
N PRO A 35 7.48 -12.40 -3.03
CA PRO A 35 8.76 -12.11 -3.69
C PRO A 35 8.74 -10.83 -4.53
N ASN A 36 7.56 -10.32 -4.91
CA ASN A 36 7.39 -9.06 -5.65
C ASN A 36 7.14 -7.82 -4.76
N LEU A 37 7.28 -7.96 -3.44
CA LEU A 37 7.16 -6.88 -2.45
C LEU A 37 8.38 -6.79 -1.55
N GLN A 38 9.52 -7.37 -1.95
CA GLN A 38 10.71 -7.44 -1.09
C GLN A 38 11.30 -6.06 -0.82
N THR A 39 11.26 -5.15 -1.80
CA THR A 39 11.75 -3.77 -1.62
C THR A 39 10.87 -3.02 -0.61
N LEU A 40 9.55 -3.18 -0.70
CA LEU A 40 8.61 -2.59 0.25
C LEU A 40 8.77 -3.18 1.65
N SER A 41 8.96 -4.50 1.77
CA SER A 41 9.22 -5.14 3.07
C SER A 41 10.46 -4.56 3.73
N ARG A 42 11.56 -4.42 2.98
CA ARG A 42 12.78 -3.76 3.47
C ARG A 42 12.53 -2.32 3.87
N ALA A 43 11.76 -1.57 3.09
CA ALA A 43 11.37 -0.21 3.43
C ALA A 43 10.60 -0.16 4.75
N LEU A 44 9.59 -1.03 4.92
CA LEU A 44 8.77 -1.16 6.14
C LEU A 44 9.56 -1.60 7.37
N PHE A 45 10.62 -2.39 7.21
CA PHE A 45 11.51 -2.73 8.32
C PHE A 45 12.46 -1.58 8.66
N ALA A 46 12.89 -0.80 7.67
CA ALA A 46 13.77 0.34 7.87
C ALA A 46 13.03 1.59 8.38
N SER A 47 11.78 1.81 7.98
CA SER A 47 10.88 2.80 8.55
C SER A 47 10.07 2.17 9.67
N ASP A 48 10.21 2.63 10.92
CA ASP A 48 9.42 2.13 12.06
C ASP A 48 7.88 2.13 11.83
N ALA A 49 7.38 2.75 10.75
CA ALA A 49 6.00 2.68 10.24
C ALA A 49 5.40 1.26 10.22
N GLY A 50 6.16 0.21 9.89
CA GLY A 50 5.61 -1.16 9.85
C GLY A 50 5.00 -1.61 11.17
N ARG A 51 5.45 -1.04 12.30
CA ARG A 51 4.93 -1.30 13.65
C ARG A 51 3.72 -0.45 14.02
N SER A 52 3.51 0.66 13.32
CA SER A 52 2.34 1.55 13.50
C SER A 52 1.17 1.17 12.59
N LEU A 53 1.41 0.41 11.52
CA LEU A 53 0.35 -0.13 10.67
C LEU A 53 -0.58 -1.02 11.50
N GLY A 54 -1.88 -0.72 11.49
CA GLY A 54 -2.89 -1.47 12.25
C GLY A 54 -3.02 -1.07 13.73
N ALA A 55 -2.08 -0.31 14.29
CA ALA A 55 -2.12 0.09 15.71
C ALA A 55 -3.32 1.01 16.03
N THR A 56 -3.78 1.80 15.06
CA THR A 56 -4.85 2.79 15.22
C THR A 56 -6.20 2.30 14.66
N GLY A 57 -6.30 1.04 14.25
CA GLY A 57 -7.46 0.49 13.55
C GLY A 57 -7.15 0.14 12.09
N PRO A 58 -8.17 -0.22 11.30
CA PRO A 58 -7.94 -0.78 10.00
C PRO A 58 -7.49 0.30 9.01
N VAL A 59 -6.48 -0.03 8.19
CA VAL A 59 -5.85 0.90 7.24
C VAL A 59 -5.93 0.40 5.80
N THR A 60 -5.80 1.31 4.84
CA THR A 60 -5.63 0.98 3.43
C THR A 60 -4.20 1.27 3.01
N VAL A 61 -3.48 0.26 2.54
CA VAL A 61 -2.08 0.41 2.12
C VAL A 61 -1.98 0.26 0.61
N PHE A 62 -1.44 1.28 -0.04
CA PHE A 62 -1.12 1.27 -1.47
C PHE A 62 0.33 0.82 -1.65
N ALA A 63 0.55 -0.42 -2.02
CA ALA A 63 1.88 -1.00 -2.07
C ALA A 63 2.42 -1.02 -3.51
N PRO A 64 3.51 -0.28 -3.79
CA PRO A 64 4.22 -0.44 -5.04
C PRO A 64 4.80 -1.84 -5.18
N SER A 65 4.61 -2.46 -6.35
CA SER A 65 5.30 -3.70 -6.70
C SER A 65 6.80 -3.44 -6.90
N ASP A 66 7.62 -4.49 -6.82
CA ASP A 66 9.06 -4.37 -7.15
C ASP A 66 9.30 -3.84 -8.57
N GLU A 67 8.37 -4.09 -9.51
CA GLU A 67 8.41 -3.48 -10.85
C GLU A 67 8.21 -1.97 -10.82
N ALA A 68 7.38 -1.45 -9.90
CA ALA A 68 7.19 -0.03 -9.68
C ALA A 68 8.48 0.62 -9.15
N PHE A 69 9.18 -0.05 -8.22
CA PHE A 69 10.50 0.38 -7.77
C PHE A 69 11.55 0.30 -8.88
N GLY A 70 11.48 -0.72 -9.74
CA GLY A 70 12.36 -0.85 -10.90
C GLY A 70 12.18 0.25 -11.96
N ARG A 71 11.03 0.92 -11.99
CA ARG A 71 10.78 2.11 -12.82
C ARG A 71 11.37 3.39 -12.23
N MET A 72 11.60 3.42 -10.92
CA MET A 72 12.37 4.50 -10.32
C MET A 72 13.85 4.32 -10.61
N GLN A 73 14.60 5.42 -10.62
CA GLN A 73 16.04 5.33 -10.75
C GLN A 73 16.60 4.57 -9.53
N PRO A 74 17.45 3.55 -9.73
CA PRO A 74 17.96 2.73 -8.63
C PRO A 74 18.78 3.56 -7.63
N GLN A 75 19.37 4.68 -8.08
CA GLN A 75 20.04 5.65 -7.20
C GLN A 75 19.07 6.29 -6.19
N VAL A 76 17.84 6.62 -6.61
CA VAL A 76 16.80 7.19 -5.74
C VAL A 76 16.34 6.14 -4.74
N VAL A 77 16.06 4.91 -5.19
CA VAL A 77 15.64 3.82 -4.29
C VAL A 77 16.74 3.51 -3.26
N ASN A 78 18.00 3.43 -3.69
CA ASN A 78 19.11 3.19 -2.78
C ASN A 78 19.29 4.35 -1.79
N ALA A 79 19.17 5.61 -2.25
CA ALA A 79 19.19 6.76 -1.37
C ALA A 79 18.05 6.71 -0.33
N LEU A 80 16.83 6.36 -0.72
CA LEU A 80 15.69 6.22 0.20
C LEU A 80 15.91 5.13 1.25
N LEU A 81 16.58 4.03 0.87
CA LEU A 81 16.91 2.92 1.79
C LEU A 81 18.12 3.23 2.70
N GLN A 82 18.81 4.35 2.52
CA GLN A 82 19.90 4.73 3.42
C GLN A 82 19.36 5.10 4.81
N PRO A 83 20.08 4.72 5.88
CA PRO A 83 19.69 5.07 7.24
C PRO A 83 19.64 6.58 7.49
N ALA A 84 20.44 7.37 6.76
CA ALA A 84 20.38 8.84 6.80
C ALA A 84 19.01 9.39 6.35
N ASN A 85 18.31 8.66 5.47
CA ASN A 85 17.01 9.03 4.92
C ASN A 85 15.85 8.27 5.60
N ARG A 86 16.07 7.69 6.77
CA ARG A 86 15.05 6.93 7.50
C ARG A 86 13.79 7.76 7.79
N ALA A 87 13.94 9.04 8.10
CA ALA A 87 12.81 9.96 8.29
C ALA A 87 11.98 10.12 7.00
N THR A 88 12.67 10.30 5.87
CA THR A 88 12.06 10.36 4.53
C THR A 88 11.38 9.05 4.16
N LEU A 89 12.01 7.91 4.43
CA LEU A 89 11.43 6.60 4.20
C LEU A 89 10.16 6.38 5.04
N ASN A 90 10.18 6.82 6.29
CA ASN A 90 9.01 6.77 7.17
C ASN A 90 7.85 7.62 6.64
N LYS A 91 8.13 8.84 6.17
CA LYS A 91 7.14 9.67 5.48
C LYS A 91 6.60 8.98 4.24
N LEU A 92 7.49 8.46 3.39
CA LEU A 92 7.11 7.78 2.15
C LEU A 92 6.21 6.56 2.42
N VAL A 93 6.54 5.73 3.41
CA VAL A 93 5.70 4.59 3.79
C VAL A 93 4.36 5.07 4.34
N ASN A 94 4.33 6.04 5.24
CA ASN A 94 3.08 6.58 5.78
C ASN A 94 2.22 7.30 4.72
N TYR A 95 2.83 7.82 3.66
CA TYR A 95 2.14 8.44 2.53
C TYR A 95 1.37 7.41 1.69
N HIS A 96 1.88 6.19 1.61
CA HIS A 96 1.18 5.08 0.97
C HIS A 96 0.07 4.49 1.85
N VAL A 97 -0.09 4.98 3.08
CA VAL A 97 -1.05 4.47 4.05
C VAL A 97 -2.16 5.50 4.24
N VAL A 98 -3.39 5.04 4.11
CA VAL A 98 -4.59 5.84 4.34
C VAL A 98 -5.37 5.22 5.49
N ALA A 99 -5.84 6.05 6.42
CA ALA A 99 -6.66 5.57 7.52
C ALA A 99 -8.04 5.10 7.02
N GLY A 100 -8.51 3.97 7.54
CA GLY A 100 -9.78 3.34 7.14
C GLY A 100 -9.61 2.26 6.08
N THR A 101 -10.61 1.40 5.94
CA THR A 101 -10.68 0.42 4.85
C THR A 101 -11.37 1.04 3.65
N MET A 102 -10.68 1.03 2.52
CA MET A 102 -11.21 1.48 1.24
C MET A 102 -11.02 0.38 0.22
N THR A 103 -12.13 -0.24 -0.17
CA THR A 103 -12.12 -1.16 -1.32
C THR A 103 -12.03 -0.37 -2.62
N LEU A 104 -11.64 -1.02 -3.72
CA LEU A 104 -11.61 -0.39 -5.03
C LEU A 104 -12.99 0.15 -5.41
N GLU A 105 -14.06 -0.58 -5.08
CA GLU A 105 -15.43 -0.13 -5.32
C GLU A 105 -15.75 1.16 -4.54
N GLN A 106 -15.37 1.24 -3.26
CA GLN A 106 -15.54 2.46 -2.45
C GLN A 106 -14.71 3.63 -2.97
N LEU A 107 -13.48 3.38 -3.42
CA LEU A 107 -12.65 4.39 -4.07
C LEU A 107 -13.33 4.91 -5.34
N ARG A 108 -13.85 4.01 -6.19
CA ARG A 108 -14.57 4.39 -7.40
C ARG A 108 -15.83 5.18 -7.09
N ALA A 109 -16.60 4.78 -6.08
CA ALA A 109 -17.79 5.49 -5.63
C ALA A 109 -17.44 6.91 -5.12
N LYS A 110 -16.37 7.05 -4.33
CA LYS A 110 -15.88 8.37 -3.88
C LYS A 110 -15.47 9.27 -5.04
N VAL A 111 -14.83 8.70 -6.07
CA VAL A 111 -14.46 9.45 -7.27
C VAL A 111 -15.70 9.92 -8.04
N ASP A 112 -16.74 9.09 -8.16
CA ASP A 112 -18.01 9.52 -8.78
C ASP A 112 -18.68 10.64 -7.98
N GLN A 113 -18.75 10.47 -6.66
CA GLN A 113 -19.30 11.48 -5.75
C GLN A 113 -18.54 12.80 -5.84
N GLY A 114 -17.22 12.75 -5.98
CA GLY A 114 -16.35 13.90 -6.14
C GLY A 114 -16.21 14.40 -7.58
N ARG A 115 -17.21 14.13 -8.44
CA ARG A 115 -17.30 14.61 -9.83
C ARG A 115 -16.07 14.23 -10.70
N GLY A 116 -15.54 13.03 -10.50
CA GLY A 116 -14.40 12.49 -11.26
C GLY A 116 -13.07 12.50 -10.52
N THR A 117 -13.03 13.04 -9.29
CA THR A 117 -11.83 13.02 -8.43
C THR A 117 -12.20 12.71 -6.97
N ALA A 118 -11.36 11.98 -6.26
CA ALA A 118 -11.45 11.79 -4.81
C ALA A 118 -10.15 12.21 -4.16
N ARG A 119 -10.23 12.80 -2.97
CA ARG A 119 -9.06 13.20 -2.17
C ARG A 119 -9.00 12.32 -0.92
N LEU A 120 -7.87 11.66 -0.72
CA LEU A 120 -7.61 10.80 0.43
C LEU A 120 -6.53 11.43 1.30
N ALA A 121 -6.82 11.63 2.57
CA ALA A 121 -5.81 12.06 3.54
C ALA A 121 -4.94 10.85 3.92
N THR A 122 -3.64 10.94 3.71
CA THR A 122 -2.69 9.89 4.10
C THR A 122 -2.32 10.04 5.57
N VAL A 123 -1.72 9.00 6.15
CA VAL A 123 -1.25 9.03 7.55
C VAL A 123 -0.08 10.00 7.71
N GLU A 124 0.68 10.24 6.65
CA GLU A 124 1.76 11.24 6.65
C GLU A 124 1.23 12.68 6.83
N GLY A 125 0.02 12.95 6.31
CA GLY A 125 -0.67 14.23 6.41
C GLY A 125 -0.99 14.85 5.04
N ASP A 126 -0.17 14.56 4.03
CA ASP A 126 -0.45 14.98 2.66
C ASP A 126 -1.65 14.25 2.05
N THR A 127 -2.25 14.87 1.03
CA THR A 127 -3.43 14.34 0.33
C THR A 127 -3.02 13.60 -0.94
N LEU A 128 -3.57 12.40 -1.13
CA LEU A 128 -3.49 11.64 -2.37
C LEU A 128 -4.74 11.91 -3.21
N THR A 129 -4.57 12.18 -4.50
CA THR A 129 -5.71 12.36 -5.41
C THR A 129 -5.98 11.07 -6.16
N VAL A 130 -7.21 10.58 -6.12
CA VAL A 130 -7.65 9.38 -6.82
C VAL A 130 -8.61 9.78 -7.93
N THR A 131 -8.41 9.21 -9.11
CA THR A 131 -9.20 9.45 -10.31
C THR A 131 -9.50 8.12 -10.99
N LYS A 132 -10.50 8.14 -11.87
CA LYS A 132 -10.82 7.01 -12.72
C LYS A 132 -10.38 7.31 -14.14
N GLU A 133 -9.50 6.47 -14.66
CA GLU A 133 -9.10 6.49 -16.07
C GLU A 133 -9.58 5.19 -16.73
N GLY A 134 -10.74 5.26 -17.38
CA GLY A 134 -11.41 4.11 -17.96
C GLY A 134 -11.81 3.08 -16.91
N ALA A 135 -11.27 1.86 -17.02
CA ALA A 135 -11.49 0.79 -16.05
C ALA A 135 -10.51 0.82 -14.86
N ALA A 136 -9.41 1.57 -14.97
CA ALA A 136 -8.36 1.63 -13.96
C ALA A 136 -8.58 2.78 -12.99
N VAL A 137 -8.12 2.59 -11.74
CA VAL A 137 -8.02 3.66 -10.75
C VAL A 137 -6.61 4.22 -10.77
N ALA A 138 -6.51 5.52 -11.08
CA ALA A 138 -5.28 6.28 -11.13
C ALA A 138 -5.14 7.10 -9.86
N LEU A 139 -4.04 6.92 -9.14
CA LEU A 139 -3.67 7.69 -7.97
C LEU A 139 -2.56 8.66 -8.37
N THR A 140 -2.79 9.94 -8.10
CA THR A 140 -1.85 11.03 -8.34
C THR A 140 -1.28 11.49 -7.00
N ASP A 141 0.04 11.44 -6.88
CA ASP A 141 0.74 11.91 -5.68
C ASP A 141 0.90 13.44 -5.65
N ALA A 142 1.49 13.94 -4.57
CA ALA A 142 1.74 15.35 -4.35
C ALA A 142 2.67 15.99 -5.41
N GLN A 143 3.55 15.19 -6.02
CA GLN A 143 4.46 15.63 -7.09
C GLN A 143 3.83 15.55 -8.48
N GLY A 144 2.61 15.03 -8.61
CA GLY A 144 1.92 14.85 -9.87
C GLY A 144 2.25 13.53 -10.58
N ASN A 145 2.98 12.60 -9.94
CA ASN A 145 3.20 11.27 -10.51
C ASN A 145 1.93 10.44 -10.42
N LYS A 146 1.62 9.74 -11.50
CA LYS A 146 0.45 8.85 -11.60
C LYS A 146 0.85 7.39 -11.41
N SER A 147 0.16 6.73 -10.50
CA SER A 147 0.26 5.30 -10.23
C SER A 147 -1.11 4.65 -10.45
N TYR A 148 -1.14 3.44 -10.97
CA TYR A 148 -2.38 2.71 -11.27
C TYR A 148 -2.47 1.48 -10.37
N VAL A 149 -3.67 1.21 -9.87
CA VAL A 149 -3.96 -0.03 -9.12
C VAL A 149 -3.92 -1.21 -10.08
N GLN A 150 -2.99 -2.14 -9.85
CA GLN A 150 -2.91 -3.42 -10.56
C GLN A 150 -3.78 -4.49 -9.89
N THR A 151 -3.56 -4.68 -8.58
CA THR A 151 -4.25 -5.70 -7.80
C THR A 151 -4.97 -5.04 -6.64
N PRO A 152 -6.26 -4.76 -6.80
CA PRO A 152 -7.08 -4.20 -5.74
C PRO A 152 -7.49 -5.24 -4.69
N ASP A 153 -8.01 -4.74 -3.56
CA ASP A 153 -8.86 -5.47 -2.62
C ASP A 153 -8.22 -6.70 -1.95
N VAL A 154 -6.91 -6.63 -1.67
CA VAL A 154 -6.21 -7.66 -0.89
C VAL A 154 -6.52 -7.47 0.59
N GLN A 155 -7.40 -8.31 1.16
CA GLN A 155 -7.81 -8.18 2.55
C GLN A 155 -6.74 -8.72 3.50
N GLN A 156 -6.47 -8.02 4.59
CA GLN A 156 -5.47 -8.40 5.59
C GLN A 156 -6.03 -8.22 6.99
N ALA A 157 -5.36 -8.80 7.98
CA ALA A 157 -5.82 -8.74 9.37
C ALA A 157 -5.93 -7.28 9.87
N ASP A 158 -5.05 -6.40 9.38
CA ASP A 158 -4.96 -4.99 9.78
C ASP A 158 -5.61 -4.02 8.77
N GLY A 159 -6.29 -4.51 7.73
CA GLY A 159 -6.97 -3.65 6.76
C GLY A 159 -7.01 -4.17 5.31
N VAL A 160 -6.89 -3.26 4.35
CA VAL A 160 -6.95 -3.57 2.90
C VAL A 160 -5.66 -3.12 2.23
N PHE A 161 -5.23 -3.89 1.25
CA PHE A 161 -3.99 -3.67 0.53
C PHE A 161 -4.26 -3.63 -0.97
N HIS A 162 -3.66 -2.67 -1.65
CA HIS A 162 -3.79 -2.47 -3.10
C HIS A 162 -2.42 -2.42 -3.72
N VAL A 163 -2.12 -3.31 -4.64
CA VAL A 163 -0.87 -3.28 -5.40
C VAL A 163 -0.97 -2.22 -6.48
N ILE A 164 0.01 -1.34 -6.54
CA ILE A 164 0.11 -0.27 -7.53
C ILE A 164 1.37 -0.44 -8.39
N ASN A 165 1.34 0.09 -9.62
CA ASN A 165 2.44 -0.01 -10.59
C ASN A 165 3.43 1.18 -10.55
N GLY A 166 3.29 2.08 -9.58
CA GLY A 166 4.13 3.25 -9.41
C GLY A 166 4.36 3.53 -7.92
N VAL A 167 5.44 4.21 -7.58
CA VAL A 167 5.76 4.62 -6.20
C VAL A 167 5.27 6.05 -6.01
N MET A 168 4.49 6.28 -4.96
CA MET A 168 3.96 7.60 -4.61
C MET A 168 4.98 8.36 -3.75
N VAL A 169 5.30 9.59 -4.14
CA VAL A 169 6.28 10.40 -3.42
C VAL A 169 5.57 11.58 -2.75
N PRO A 170 5.65 11.73 -1.40
CA PRO A 170 5.11 12.90 -0.72
C PRO A 170 5.94 14.16 -1.00
N HIS A 171 5.49 15.32 -0.51
CA HIS A 171 6.36 16.49 -0.49
C HIS A 171 7.53 16.27 0.49
N LEU A 172 8.71 16.09 -0.07
CA LEU A 172 9.97 16.07 0.66
C LEU A 172 10.46 17.51 0.80
N ALA A 173 9.88 18.23 1.76
CA ALA A 173 10.33 19.56 2.17
C ALA A 173 11.55 19.48 3.09
#